data_AF-A0A850B5B7-F1
#
_entry.id   AF-A0A850B5B7-F1
#
_cell.length_a   1.000
_cell.length_b   1.000
_cell.length_c   1.000
_cell.angle_alpha   90.00
_cell.angle_beta   90.00
_cell.angle_gamma   90.00
#
_symmetry.space_group_name_H-M   'P 1'
#
loop_
_entity.id
_entity.type
_entity.pdbx_description
1 polymer ?
#
loop_
_entity_poly.entity_id
_entity_poly.type
_entity_poly.pdbx_seq_one_letter_code
_entity_poly.pdbx_strand_id
1 'polypeptide(L)'
;MKHLVAPAILLSLAIAGIGCSPVRDPLTCSAKGGPVWRRLSTKHFVLHTDLEAQYARTMAADFIRMYETLAFVMQRPPNTPAIPVEIVVFERRSDFYEVEGMNRSSGAYFTPWLKGDLEPTPVVVMHDEVLREEVRDTFQHEIAHRFLHERFVRLPPWLDEGLAQYYATMHVEEGRAYIGAPGFLDFSDRPFFWISWNGNSQTTQIPMFKAPSVRALIEADRSTFYGNYEQEDVSEEERERRTIYYGAAWKLVHFFLNGPDDLYRNRFLEFLREVQSGTGAREAFLKAFERDLPQIEQGFYRYLANARLDRLVVSVPPSREAAPLEERVFDEAEAHILWARLLPRTNQKEHTERVSRHLEEAVAENPKSPEVRFHRGVFYAQEKQFDKSVAELDIALGARPDDPRYLLARINLYELQAKENKTAPDAAPVPADIIERLARVAVSPAQLMAVGFLTANQGRINEGLQLIERAVAVDPLCWRCQTARAVVLARVERYQEALEAVDRAIAITPEKAPVTELVRLRDKIAKKKTR
;
A
#
# COMPACT_ATOMS: atom_id res chain seq x y z
N MET A 1 10.05 88.12 -14.54
CA MET A 1 10.99 87.05 -14.93
C MET A 1 10.83 85.91 -13.94
N LYS A 2 10.51 84.68 -14.43
CA LYS A 2 10.87 83.36 -13.83
C LYS A 2 10.38 83.08 -12.39
N HIS A 3 9.64 82.02 -12.04
CA HIS A 3 9.20 80.76 -12.65
C HIS A 3 7.99 80.25 -11.84
N LEU A 4 7.06 79.53 -12.50
CA LEU A 4 6.06 78.68 -11.84
C LEU A 4 6.76 77.64 -10.96
N VAL A 5 6.24 77.41 -9.74
CA VAL A 5 6.52 76.20 -8.95
C VAL A 5 5.19 75.53 -8.65
N ALA A 6 4.94 74.40 -9.31
CA ALA A 6 3.85 73.48 -9.00
C ALA A 6 4.24 72.61 -7.78
N PRO A 7 3.29 72.16 -6.95
CA PRO A 7 3.62 71.34 -5.80
C PRO A 7 3.92 69.90 -6.27
N ALA A 8 5.09 69.40 -5.87
CA ALA A 8 5.49 68.02 -6.06
C ALA A 8 4.66 67.10 -5.17
N ILE A 9 3.91 66.19 -5.79
CA ILE A 9 3.29 65.04 -5.13
C ILE A 9 4.42 64.06 -4.79
N LEU A 10 4.72 63.93 -3.50
CA LEU A 10 5.60 62.89 -2.96
C LEU A 10 4.92 61.53 -3.13
N LEU A 11 5.31 60.80 -4.18
CA LEU A 11 5.02 59.38 -4.33
C LEU A 11 5.88 58.63 -3.29
N SER A 12 5.26 58.28 -2.16
CA SER A 12 5.86 57.35 -1.20
C SER A 12 5.83 55.97 -1.82
N LEU A 13 6.97 55.51 -2.36
CA LEU A 13 7.21 54.10 -2.63
C LEU A 13 7.22 53.36 -1.30
N ALA A 14 6.08 52.82 -0.91
CA ALA A 14 6.03 51.71 0.02
C ALA A 14 6.69 50.52 -0.69
N ILE A 15 7.99 50.30 -0.42
CA ILE A 15 8.62 49.01 -0.67
C ILE A 15 7.94 48.05 0.30
N ALA A 16 6.87 47.40 -0.16
CA ALA A 16 6.37 46.21 0.48
C ALA A 16 7.52 45.22 0.45
N GLY A 17 8.17 45.02 1.60
CA GLY A 17 9.13 43.96 1.79
C GLY A 17 8.41 42.66 1.43
N ILE A 18 8.71 42.11 0.26
CA ILE A 18 8.50 40.70 -0.01
C ILE A 18 9.39 40.01 1.02
N GLY A 19 8.80 39.65 2.16
CA GLY A 19 9.45 38.81 3.14
C GLY A 19 9.78 37.52 2.43
N CYS A 20 11.04 37.38 1.99
CA CYS A 20 11.60 36.08 1.68
C CYS A 20 11.44 35.26 2.96
N SER A 21 10.43 34.38 2.99
CA SER A 21 10.41 33.32 3.99
C SER A 21 11.74 32.58 3.84
N PRO A 22 12.55 32.45 4.90
CA PRO A 22 13.85 31.79 4.78
C PRO A 22 13.62 30.40 4.20
N VAL A 23 14.35 30.08 3.14
CA VAL A 23 14.38 28.72 2.59
C VAL A 23 14.86 27.81 3.72
N ARG A 24 13.94 27.03 4.31
CA ARG A 24 14.26 26.08 5.37
C ARG A 24 14.65 24.75 4.76
N ASP A 25 15.58 24.06 5.40
CA ASP A 25 15.99 22.74 4.97
C ASP A 25 14.79 21.76 5.03
N PRO A 26 14.73 20.77 4.13
CA PRO A 26 13.70 19.76 4.19
C PRO A 26 13.66 19.01 5.53
N LEU A 27 12.48 18.58 5.95
CA LEU A 27 12.24 17.85 7.21
C LEU A 27 12.74 18.61 8.45
N THR A 28 12.54 19.93 8.47
CA THR A 28 12.81 20.78 9.65
C THR A 28 11.66 20.67 10.65
N CYS A 29 11.99 20.44 11.93
CA CYS A 29 11.03 20.30 13.04
C CYS A 29 10.48 21.65 13.52
N SER A 30 9.32 21.66 14.18
CA SER A 30 8.58 22.91 14.42
C SER A 30 9.33 23.84 15.38
N ALA A 31 10.04 23.26 16.36
CA ALA A 31 10.98 23.96 17.23
C ALA A 31 12.13 24.69 16.50
N LYS A 32 12.47 24.28 15.28
CA LYS A 32 13.51 24.88 14.43
C LYS A 32 12.94 25.74 13.29
N GLY A 33 11.66 26.14 13.36
CA GLY A 33 10.98 26.90 12.30
C GLY A 33 10.33 26.03 11.22
N GLY A 34 10.23 24.73 11.48
CA GLY A 34 9.45 23.75 10.74
C GLY A 34 7.93 23.93 10.91
N PRO A 35 7.12 23.11 10.23
CA PRO A 35 5.68 23.16 10.35
C PRO A 35 5.23 22.30 11.54
N VAL A 36 4.04 22.57 12.05
CA VAL A 36 3.44 21.72 13.08
C VAL A 36 2.86 20.47 12.44
N TRP A 37 3.38 19.31 12.80
CA TRP A 37 2.83 18.02 12.40
C TRP A 37 1.61 17.64 13.21
N ARG A 38 0.66 16.97 12.57
CA ARG A 38 -0.62 16.55 13.15
C ARG A 38 -0.93 15.11 12.80
N ARG A 39 -1.67 14.47 13.69
CA ARG A 39 -2.31 13.17 13.52
C ARG A 39 -3.82 13.37 13.49
N LEU A 40 -4.46 12.83 12.46
CA LEU A 40 -5.91 12.70 12.40
C LEU A 40 -6.24 11.21 12.26
N SER A 41 -6.90 10.64 13.27
CA SER A 41 -7.32 9.23 13.23
C SER A 41 -8.78 9.15 12.80
N THR A 42 -9.08 8.31 11.81
CA THR A 42 -10.45 7.99 11.36
C THR A 42 -10.73 6.51 11.59
N LYS A 43 -11.93 6.04 11.26
CA LYS A 43 -12.21 4.60 11.25
C LYS A 43 -11.37 3.83 10.22
N HIS A 44 -10.95 4.49 9.14
CA HIS A 44 -10.38 3.85 7.95
C HIS A 44 -8.89 4.10 7.76
N PHE A 45 -8.35 5.16 8.34
CA PHE A 45 -6.97 5.55 8.15
C PHE A 45 -6.46 6.44 9.28
N VAL A 46 -5.14 6.58 9.33
CA VAL A 46 -4.45 7.55 10.18
C VAL A 46 -3.70 8.51 9.25
N LEU A 47 -4.09 9.78 9.26
CA LEU A 47 -3.45 10.84 8.49
C LEU A 47 -2.37 11.52 9.35
N HIS A 48 -1.15 11.56 8.83
CA HIS A 48 -0.02 12.30 9.34
C HIS A 48 0.32 13.42 8.37
N THR A 49 0.28 14.67 8.83
CA THR A 49 0.51 15.80 7.93
C THR A 49 1.00 17.04 8.64
N ASP A 50 1.75 17.86 7.92
CA ASP A 50 2.16 19.20 8.31
C ASP A 50 1.27 20.31 7.74
N LEU A 51 0.18 19.95 7.05
CA LEU A 51 -0.83 20.90 6.58
C LEU A 51 -1.51 21.65 7.73
N GLU A 52 -2.00 22.84 7.41
CA GLU A 52 -2.84 23.64 8.29
C GLU A 52 -4.07 22.83 8.75
N ALA A 53 -4.46 23.01 10.02
CA ALA A 53 -5.43 22.15 10.70
C ALA A 53 -6.78 22.06 9.98
N GLN A 54 -7.34 23.18 9.53
CA GLN A 54 -8.63 23.19 8.83
C GLN A 54 -8.53 22.49 7.48
N TYR A 55 -7.42 22.66 6.78
CA TYR A 55 -7.20 21.99 5.52
C TYR A 55 -6.96 20.48 5.69
N ALA A 56 -6.19 20.07 6.70
CA ALA A 56 -6.01 18.66 7.06
C ALA A 56 -7.35 17.95 7.37
N ARG A 57 -8.30 18.63 8.04
CA ARG A 57 -9.65 18.10 8.28
C ARG A 57 -10.44 17.94 6.99
N THR A 58 -10.35 18.91 6.08
CA THR A 58 -11.01 18.85 4.76
C THR A 58 -10.50 17.65 3.97
N MET A 59 -9.18 17.48 3.91
CA MET A 59 -8.52 16.36 3.25
C MET A 59 -8.88 15.01 3.87
N ALA A 60 -8.92 14.92 5.22
CA ALA A 60 -9.39 13.71 5.89
C ALA A 60 -10.85 13.38 5.51
N ALA A 61 -11.74 14.39 5.45
CA ALA A 61 -13.11 14.17 5.02
C ALA A 61 -13.22 13.73 3.55
N ASP A 62 -12.33 14.22 2.67
CA ASP A 62 -12.22 13.77 1.28
C ASP A 62 -11.81 12.29 1.20
N PHE A 63 -10.77 11.87 1.92
CA PHE A 63 -10.37 10.46 1.98
C PHE A 63 -11.44 9.54 2.55
N ILE A 64 -12.19 9.98 3.56
CA ILE A 64 -13.34 9.22 4.08
C ILE A 64 -14.38 9.04 2.96
N ARG A 65 -14.78 10.13 2.29
CA ARG A 65 -15.76 10.08 1.19
C ARG A 65 -15.31 9.14 0.08
N MET A 66 -14.05 9.23 -0.34
CA MET A 66 -13.47 8.36 -1.36
C MET A 66 -13.54 6.89 -0.93
N TYR A 67 -13.08 6.58 0.28
CA TYR A 67 -13.08 5.22 0.81
C TYR A 67 -14.51 4.64 0.91
N GLU A 68 -15.45 5.36 1.51
CA GLU A 68 -16.82 4.88 1.71
C GLU A 68 -17.58 4.73 0.39
N THR A 69 -17.37 5.66 -0.56
CA THR A 69 -17.96 5.56 -1.90
C THR A 69 -17.40 4.34 -2.63
N LEU A 70 -16.07 4.16 -2.59
CA LEU A 70 -15.41 3.03 -3.23
C LEU A 70 -15.90 1.69 -2.61
N ALA A 71 -16.01 1.64 -1.28
CA ALA A 71 -16.54 0.48 -0.58
C ALA A 71 -18.00 0.18 -0.98
N PHE A 72 -18.81 1.22 -1.18
CA PHE A 72 -20.20 1.07 -1.62
C PHE A 72 -20.29 0.54 -3.06
N VAL A 73 -19.62 1.19 -4.03
CA VAL A 73 -19.71 0.82 -5.45
C VAL A 73 -19.08 -0.54 -5.72
N MET A 74 -18.02 -0.90 -4.96
CA MET A 74 -17.39 -2.21 -5.02
C MET A 74 -18.08 -3.25 -4.12
N GLN A 75 -19.19 -2.91 -3.47
CA GLN A 75 -19.96 -3.84 -2.62
C GLN A 75 -19.08 -4.57 -1.60
N ARG A 76 -18.22 -3.81 -0.91
CA ARG A 76 -17.34 -4.33 0.14
C ARG A 76 -18.18 -5.08 1.19
N PRO A 77 -17.82 -6.32 1.56
CA PRO A 77 -18.61 -7.10 2.51
C PRO A 77 -18.74 -6.34 3.85
N PRO A 78 -19.95 -6.31 4.43
CA PRO A 78 -20.14 -5.65 5.73
C PRO A 78 -19.36 -6.42 6.82
N ASN A 79 -18.85 -5.68 7.80
CA ASN A 79 -18.11 -6.21 8.96
C ASN A 79 -16.74 -6.84 8.66
N THR A 80 -16.19 -6.67 7.45
CA THR A 80 -14.79 -7.06 7.19
C THR A 80 -13.85 -6.21 8.05
N PRO A 81 -13.00 -6.82 8.90
CA PRO A 81 -11.99 -6.10 9.67
C PRO A 81 -11.15 -5.21 8.75
N ALA A 82 -11.01 -3.94 9.10
CA ALA A 82 -10.17 -3.01 8.36
C ALA A 82 -8.94 -2.70 9.20
N ILE A 83 -7.75 -3.03 8.69
CA ILE A 83 -6.52 -2.39 9.16
C ILE A 83 -6.54 -0.96 8.62
N PRO A 84 -6.42 0.07 9.47
CA PRO A 84 -6.30 1.45 9.01
C PRO A 84 -5.11 1.62 8.07
N VAL A 85 -5.31 2.37 6.99
CA VAL A 85 -4.22 2.78 6.09
C VAL A 85 -3.51 3.99 6.71
N GLU A 86 -2.18 3.99 6.73
CA GLU A 86 -1.42 5.17 7.13
C GLU A 86 -1.29 6.09 5.91
N ILE A 87 -1.64 7.36 6.06
CA ILE A 87 -1.54 8.37 5.00
C ILE A 87 -0.60 9.46 5.49
N VAL A 88 0.46 9.72 4.75
CA VAL A 88 1.42 10.79 5.05
C VAL A 88 1.34 11.84 3.96
N VAL A 89 0.99 13.07 4.32
CA VAL A 89 0.87 14.19 3.39
C VAL A 89 1.80 15.31 3.79
N PHE A 90 2.75 15.62 2.92
CA PHE A 90 3.65 16.76 3.07
C PHE A 90 3.08 18.00 2.38
N GLU A 91 3.14 19.16 3.05
CA GLU A 91 2.82 20.46 2.46
C GLU A 91 3.76 20.75 1.28
N ARG A 92 5.07 20.58 1.47
CA ARG A 92 6.05 20.81 0.40
C ARG A 92 6.45 19.54 -0.32
N ARG A 93 6.54 19.67 -1.64
CA ARG A 93 7.19 18.72 -2.54
C ARG A 93 8.65 18.42 -2.16
N SER A 94 9.40 19.40 -1.65
CA SER A 94 10.79 19.19 -1.22
C SER A 94 10.90 18.22 -0.03
N ASP A 95 9.96 18.28 0.92
CA ASP A 95 9.93 17.41 2.09
C ASP A 95 9.58 15.97 1.68
N PHE A 96 8.61 15.82 0.77
CA PHE A 96 8.27 14.53 0.15
C PHE A 96 9.44 13.89 -0.61
N TYR A 97 10.21 14.68 -1.36
CA TYR A 97 11.35 14.17 -2.13
C TYR A 97 12.50 13.64 -1.28
N GLU A 98 12.58 14.02 0.00
CA GLU A 98 13.53 13.41 0.91
C GLU A 98 13.18 11.97 1.27
N VAL A 99 11.89 11.61 1.24
CA VAL A 99 11.39 10.29 1.67
C VAL A 99 11.02 9.37 0.50
N GLU A 100 10.71 9.90 -0.68
CA GLU A 100 10.43 9.10 -1.88
C GLU A 100 11.68 8.34 -2.39
N GLY A 101 12.88 8.90 -2.17
CA GLY A 101 14.13 8.34 -2.64
C GLY A 101 14.41 8.63 -4.12
N MET A 102 14.92 7.62 -4.86
CA MET A 102 15.49 7.83 -6.21
C MET A 102 14.46 8.01 -7.34
N ASN A 103 13.17 7.76 -7.09
CA ASN A 103 12.15 7.78 -8.12
C ASN A 103 11.31 9.08 -8.05
N ARG A 104 11.95 10.23 -8.30
CA ARG A 104 11.40 11.60 -8.16
C ARG A 104 10.24 11.96 -9.13
N SER A 105 9.58 10.96 -9.69
CA SER A 105 8.67 11.08 -10.83
C SER A 105 7.20 11.00 -10.43
N SER A 106 6.88 10.60 -9.20
CA SER A 106 5.49 10.44 -8.74
C SER A 106 5.09 11.48 -7.70
N GLY A 107 3.86 11.99 -7.76
CA GLY A 107 3.31 12.90 -6.73
C GLY A 107 2.87 12.17 -5.45
N ALA A 108 2.82 10.83 -5.50
CA ALA A 108 2.56 9.94 -4.37
C ALA A 108 3.09 8.55 -4.66
N TYR A 109 3.35 7.78 -3.61
CA TYR A 109 3.58 6.35 -3.72
C TYR A 109 2.80 5.59 -2.65
N PHE A 110 2.42 4.36 -2.99
CA PHE A 110 1.95 3.38 -2.03
C PHE A 110 3.05 2.37 -1.74
N THR A 111 3.14 1.99 -0.47
CA THR A 111 3.91 0.82 -0.07
C THR A 111 3.07 -0.04 0.86
N PRO A 112 3.01 -1.37 0.62
CA PRO A 112 2.30 -2.29 1.50
C PRO A 112 2.92 -2.38 2.91
N TRP A 113 4.18 -1.94 3.06
CA TRP A 113 4.85 -1.76 4.35
C TRP A 113 6.06 -0.83 4.22
N LEU A 114 6.40 -0.09 5.28
CA LEU A 114 7.67 0.62 5.35
C LEU A 114 8.80 -0.35 5.72
N LYS A 115 9.99 -0.14 5.14
CA LYS A 115 11.14 -0.99 5.42
C LYS A 115 11.60 -0.76 6.86
N GLY A 116 11.36 -1.77 7.68
CA GLY A 116 11.80 -1.80 9.07
C GLY A 116 10.68 -1.65 10.10
N ASP A 117 9.44 -1.47 9.66
CA ASP A 117 8.29 -1.60 10.56
C ASP A 117 8.12 -3.08 10.97
N LEU A 118 7.91 -3.32 12.26
CA LEU A 118 7.66 -4.66 12.80
C LEU A 118 6.25 -5.15 12.47
N GLU A 119 5.32 -4.21 12.43
CA GLU A 119 3.91 -4.44 12.18
C GLU A 119 3.56 -3.73 10.86
N PRO A 120 3.67 -4.44 9.73
CA PRO A 120 3.50 -3.83 8.43
C PRO A 120 2.07 -3.29 8.28
N THR A 121 1.96 -1.97 8.12
CA THR A 121 0.73 -1.28 7.71
C THR A 121 0.89 -0.77 6.28
N PRO A 122 -0.18 -0.80 5.48
CA PRO A 122 -0.17 -0.13 4.19
C PRO A 122 -0.02 1.38 4.40
N VAL A 123 0.92 1.99 3.67
CA VAL A 123 1.23 3.42 3.77
C VAL A 123 1.11 4.08 2.40
N VAL A 124 0.41 5.19 2.34
CA VAL A 124 0.39 6.10 1.19
C VAL A 124 1.15 7.36 1.60
N VAL A 125 2.12 7.76 0.80
CA VAL A 125 2.93 8.96 1.04
C VAL A 125 2.78 9.88 -0.17
N MET A 126 2.48 11.16 0.07
CA MET A 126 2.19 12.12 -0.98
C MET A 126 2.54 13.55 -0.56
N HIS A 127 2.46 14.48 -1.50
CA HIS A 127 2.51 15.91 -1.20
C HIS A 127 1.28 16.68 -1.70
N ASP A 128 0.99 17.80 -1.05
CA ASP A 128 -0.26 18.56 -1.22
C ASP A 128 -0.40 19.24 -2.58
N GLU A 129 0.72 19.68 -3.18
CA GLU A 129 0.69 20.27 -4.53
C GLU A 129 0.07 19.33 -5.59
N VAL A 130 -0.18 18.04 -5.27
CA VAL A 130 -0.85 17.04 -6.13
C VAL A 130 -2.19 16.54 -5.56
N LEU A 131 -3.05 17.43 -5.08
CA LEU A 131 -4.49 17.14 -5.14
C LEU A 131 -5.05 17.57 -6.50
N ARG A 132 -5.17 16.65 -7.48
CA ARG A 132 -6.31 16.63 -8.43
C ARG A 132 -6.71 15.23 -8.90
N GLU A 133 -5.83 14.45 -9.52
CA GLU A 133 -6.23 13.16 -10.12
C GLU A 133 -5.22 12.02 -9.90
N GLU A 134 -3.92 12.21 -10.14
CA GLU A 134 -2.91 11.13 -10.03
C GLU A 134 -2.81 10.50 -8.64
N VAL A 135 -2.75 11.31 -7.59
CA VAL A 135 -2.66 10.84 -6.21
C VAL A 135 -3.98 10.19 -5.76
N ARG A 136 -5.10 10.77 -6.17
CA ARG A 136 -6.43 10.22 -5.94
C ARG A 136 -6.54 8.84 -6.57
N ASP A 137 -6.14 8.72 -7.84
CA ASP A 137 -6.23 7.48 -8.60
C ASP A 137 -5.27 6.43 -8.02
N THR A 138 -4.07 6.82 -7.59
CA THR A 138 -3.14 5.92 -6.86
C THR A 138 -3.76 5.42 -5.56
N PHE A 139 -4.31 6.31 -4.74
CA PHE A 139 -5.00 5.92 -3.50
C PHE A 139 -6.16 4.96 -3.80
N GLN A 140 -7.03 5.31 -4.74
CA GLN A 140 -8.19 4.50 -5.08
C GLN A 140 -7.81 3.16 -5.70
N HIS A 141 -6.76 3.09 -6.51
CA HIS A 141 -6.22 1.85 -7.09
C HIS A 141 -5.81 0.86 -5.99
N GLU A 142 -5.06 1.33 -5.00
CA GLU A 142 -4.54 0.48 -3.92
C GLU A 142 -5.65 0.04 -2.95
N ILE A 143 -6.60 0.92 -2.65
CA ILE A 143 -7.79 0.56 -1.88
C ILE A 143 -8.68 -0.41 -2.67
N ALA A 144 -8.77 -0.26 -4.00
CA ALA A 144 -9.53 -1.17 -4.85
C ALA A 144 -8.95 -2.59 -4.79
N HIS A 145 -7.63 -2.78 -4.91
CA HIS A 145 -6.99 -4.08 -4.68
C HIS A 145 -7.37 -4.69 -3.33
N ARG A 146 -7.36 -3.87 -2.28
CA ARG A 146 -7.73 -4.32 -0.93
C ARG A 146 -9.16 -4.85 -0.89
N PHE A 147 -10.13 -4.11 -1.42
CA PHE A 147 -11.53 -4.55 -1.48
C PHE A 147 -11.75 -5.75 -2.41
N LEU A 148 -11.00 -5.83 -3.51
CA LEU A 148 -10.99 -6.99 -4.39
C LEU A 148 -10.52 -8.23 -3.63
N HIS A 149 -9.40 -8.16 -2.91
CA HIS A 149 -8.90 -9.30 -2.17
C HIS A 149 -9.78 -9.68 -0.98
N GLU A 150 -10.55 -8.76 -0.41
CA GLU A 150 -11.58 -9.06 0.60
C GLU A 150 -12.79 -9.82 0.00
N ARG A 151 -13.13 -9.57 -1.27
CA ARG A 151 -14.30 -10.18 -1.95
C ARG A 151 -13.99 -11.47 -2.67
N PHE A 152 -12.76 -11.61 -3.18
CA PHE A 152 -12.37 -12.72 -4.04
C PHE A 152 -11.28 -13.54 -3.38
N VAL A 153 -11.47 -14.86 -3.33
CA VAL A 153 -10.47 -15.78 -2.76
C VAL A 153 -9.20 -15.78 -3.60
N ARG A 154 -9.35 -15.74 -4.93
CA ARG A 154 -8.25 -15.65 -5.90
C ARG A 154 -8.70 -14.80 -7.09
N LEU A 155 -7.84 -13.87 -7.52
CA LEU A 155 -8.01 -13.12 -8.75
C LEU A 155 -6.81 -13.37 -9.67
N PRO A 156 -7.04 -13.59 -10.98
CA PRO A 156 -5.95 -13.57 -11.95
C PRO A 156 -5.47 -12.12 -12.14
N PRO A 157 -4.18 -11.90 -12.45
CA PRO A 157 -3.60 -10.55 -12.51
C PRO A 157 -4.35 -9.58 -13.43
N TRP A 158 -4.79 -10.01 -14.61
CA TRP A 158 -5.53 -9.15 -15.53
C TRP A 158 -6.84 -8.61 -14.95
N LEU A 159 -7.52 -9.41 -14.13
CA LEU A 159 -8.80 -9.02 -13.54
C LEU A 159 -8.57 -8.16 -12.30
N ASP A 160 -7.55 -8.49 -11.52
CA ASP A 160 -7.14 -7.71 -10.35
C ASP A 160 -6.73 -6.28 -10.77
N GLU A 161 -5.74 -6.17 -11.66
CA GLU A 161 -5.27 -4.89 -12.20
C GLU A 161 -6.36 -4.16 -13.00
N GLY A 162 -7.09 -4.89 -13.85
CA GLY A 162 -8.12 -4.29 -14.68
C GLY A 162 -9.24 -3.66 -13.87
N LEU A 163 -9.72 -4.34 -12.81
CA LEU A 163 -10.73 -3.80 -11.90
C LEU A 163 -10.16 -2.69 -11.02
N ALA A 164 -8.95 -2.84 -10.49
CA ALA A 164 -8.31 -1.81 -9.68
C ALA A 164 -8.14 -0.51 -10.46
N GLN A 165 -7.63 -0.57 -11.70
CA GLN A 165 -7.53 0.58 -12.61
C GLN A 165 -8.91 1.15 -12.99
N TYR A 166 -9.92 0.30 -13.17
CA TYR A 166 -11.28 0.73 -13.55
C TYR A 166 -11.95 1.56 -12.44
N TYR A 167 -11.78 1.14 -11.18
CA TYR A 167 -12.32 1.87 -10.03
C TYR A 167 -11.41 3.02 -9.55
N ALA A 168 -10.12 2.99 -9.90
CA ALA A 168 -9.15 4.04 -9.56
C ALA A 168 -9.59 5.42 -10.06
N THR A 169 -10.19 5.48 -11.25
CA THR A 169 -10.64 6.73 -11.87
C THR A 169 -12.02 7.20 -11.40
N MET A 170 -12.56 6.60 -10.34
CA MET A 170 -13.86 6.99 -9.79
C MET A 170 -13.82 8.43 -9.23
N HIS A 171 -14.85 9.21 -9.55
CA HIS A 171 -15.05 10.57 -9.04
C HIS A 171 -16.46 10.70 -8.44
N VAL A 172 -16.62 11.54 -7.41
CA VAL A 172 -17.91 11.78 -6.75
C VAL A 172 -18.31 13.23 -6.88
N GLU A 173 -19.51 13.47 -7.40
CA GLU A 173 -20.12 14.80 -7.52
C GLU A 173 -21.62 14.70 -7.27
N GLU A 174 -22.15 15.60 -6.44
CA GLU A 174 -23.60 15.71 -6.16
C GLU A 174 -24.28 14.38 -5.78
N GLY A 175 -23.63 13.54 -4.97
CA GLY A 175 -24.17 12.24 -4.55
C GLY A 175 -24.19 11.17 -5.66
N ARG A 176 -23.43 11.37 -6.73
CA ARG A 176 -23.23 10.41 -7.82
C ARG A 176 -21.77 10.05 -7.93
N ALA A 177 -21.48 8.76 -8.00
CA ALA A 177 -20.18 8.22 -8.37
C ALA A 177 -20.14 7.97 -9.88
N TYR A 178 -19.09 8.47 -10.51
CA TYR A 178 -18.77 8.29 -11.93
C TYR A 178 -17.59 7.33 -12.02
N ILE A 179 -17.75 6.19 -12.69
CA ILE A 179 -16.78 5.09 -12.67
C ILE A 179 -16.32 4.76 -14.09
N GLY A 180 -15.04 4.43 -14.24
CA GLY A 180 -14.44 4.10 -15.54
C GLY A 180 -14.13 5.34 -16.38
N ALA A 181 -13.79 6.48 -15.75
CA ALA A 181 -13.24 7.60 -16.50
C ALA A 181 -11.89 7.20 -17.15
N PRO A 182 -11.45 7.88 -18.24
CA PRO A 182 -10.16 7.62 -18.85
C PRO A 182 -9.01 7.70 -17.82
N GLY A 183 -8.16 6.67 -17.78
CA GLY A 183 -7.00 6.64 -16.89
C GLY A 183 -5.71 7.13 -17.56
N PHE A 184 -4.57 6.76 -16.95
CA PHE A 184 -3.24 7.13 -17.44
C PHE A 184 -2.75 6.29 -18.63
N LEU A 185 -3.49 5.25 -19.02
CA LEU A 185 -3.12 4.34 -20.11
C LEU A 185 -4.25 4.25 -21.14
N ASP A 186 -3.93 4.44 -22.42
CA ASP A 186 -4.85 4.22 -23.53
C ASP A 186 -4.10 3.68 -24.76
N PHE A 187 -4.82 3.29 -25.81
CA PHE A 187 -4.26 2.78 -27.05
C PHE A 187 -4.53 3.75 -28.21
N SER A 188 -3.58 3.80 -29.14
CA SER A 188 -3.69 4.60 -30.35
C SER A 188 -3.24 3.84 -31.59
N ASP A 189 -3.67 4.32 -32.76
CA ASP A 189 -3.28 3.82 -34.07
C ASP A 189 -1.81 4.14 -34.45
N ARG A 190 -1.15 5.01 -33.68
CA ARG A 190 0.25 5.39 -33.92
C ARG A 190 1.19 4.22 -33.65
N PRO A 191 2.28 4.08 -34.43
CA PRO A 191 3.17 2.94 -34.31
C PRO A 191 4.20 3.03 -33.16
N PHE A 192 4.13 4.06 -32.32
CA PHE A 192 5.07 4.34 -31.23
C PHE A 192 4.35 4.87 -29.98
N PHE A 193 4.96 4.71 -28.81
CA PHE A 193 4.45 5.29 -27.57
C PHE A 193 4.51 6.81 -27.62
N TRP A 194 3.47 7.47 -27.14
CA TRP A 194 3.45 8.92 -27.00
C TRP A 194 2.57 9.34 -25.83
N ILE A 195 2.69 10.60 -25.42
CA ILE A 195 1.89 11.17 -24.34
C ILE A 195 0.81 12.07 -24.94
N SER A 196 -0.45 11.77 -24.65
CA SER A 196 -1.58 12.65 -24.91
C SER A 196 -1.97 13.42 -23.65
N TRP A 197 -2.60 14.57 -23.86
CA TRP A 197 -3.06 15.45 -22.79
C TRP A 197 -4.55 15.70 -22.95
N ASN A 198 -5.30 15.55 -21.86
CA ASN A 198 -6.70 15.95 -21.79
C ASN A 198 -6.88 16.88 -20.57
N GLY A 199 -6.91 18.20 -20.82
CA GLY A 199 -6.78 19.17 -19.74
C GLY A 199 -5.43 19.03 -19.03
N ASN A 200 -5.46 18.77 -17.72
CA ASN A 200 -4.26 18.56 -16.90
C ASN A 200 -3.88 17.08 -16.75
N SER A 201 -4.65 16.17 -17.34
CA SER A 201 -4.47 14.73 -17.19
C SER A 201 -3.58 14.21 -18.31
N GLN A 202 -2.51 13.51 -17.91
CA GLN A 202 -1.56 12.88 -18.82
C GLN A 202 -1.98 11.44 -19.11
N THR A 203 -2.01 11.03 -20.37
CA THR A 203 -2.28 9.64 -20.76
C THR A 203 -1.16 9.13 -21.66
N THR A 204 -0.59 7.99 -21.28
CA THR A 204 0.36 7.23 -22.10
C THR A 204 -0.42 6.44 -23.15
N GLN A 205 -0.10 6.71 -24.41
CA GLN A 205 -0.73 6.11 -25.58
C GLN A 205 0.12 4.96 -26.09
N ILE A 206 -0.44 3.76 -26.05
CA ILE A 206 0.18 2.49 -26.41
C ILE A 206 -0.15 2.18 -27.87
N PRO A 207 0.81 1.76 -28.71
CA PRO A 207 0.49 1.31 -30.05
C PRO A 207 -0.47 0.11 -30.04
N MET A 208 -1.61 0.23 -30.71
CA MET A 208 -2.65 -0.80 -30.73
C MET A 208 -2.16 -2.18 -31.15
N PHE A 209 -1.21 -2.26 -32.09
CA PHE A 209 -0.67 -3.53 -32.57
C PHE A 209 0.14 -4.28 -31.51
N LYS A 210 0.53 -3.62 -30.41
CA LYS A 210 1.20 -4.24 -29.26
C LYS A 210 0.20 -4.84 -28.26
N ALA A 211 -1.10 -4.55 -28.38
CA ALA A 211 -2.11 -5.06 -27.46
C ALA A 211 -2.20 -6.60 -27.54
N PRO A 212 -2.17 -7.32 -26.40
CA PRO A 212 -2.35 -8.76 -26.37
C PRO A 212 -3.77 -9.14 -26.81
N SER A 213 -3.94 -10.37 -27.30
CA SER A 213 -5.29 -10.91 -27.51
C SER A 213 -6.02 -11.09 -26.18
N VAL A 214 -7.35 -11.16 -26.23
CA VAL A 214 -8.17 -11.43 -25.03
C VAL A 214 -7.75 -12.76 -24.41
N ARG A 215 -7.47 -13.78 -25.22
CA ARG A 215 -6.94 -15.06 -24.73
C ARG A 215 -5.60 -14.92 -24.01
N ALA A 216 -4.64 -14.21 -24.61
CA ALA A 216 -3.33 -14.01 -23.99
C ALA A 216 -3.44 -13.25 -22.66
N LEU A 217 -4.35 -12.29 -22.57
CA LEU A 217 -4.60 -11.52 -21.37
C LEU A 217 -5.23 -12.36 -20.24
N ILE A 218 -6.23 -13.21 -20.54
CA ILE A 218 -6.87 -14.07 -19.52
C ILE A 218 -5.98 -15.23 -19.07
N GLU A 219 -5.02 -15.64 -19.88
CA GLU A 219 -4.06 -16.71 -19.58
C GLU A 219 -2.73 -16.19 -18.98
N ALA A 220 -2.53 -14.86 -18.97
CA ALA A 220 -1.33 -14.26 -18.41
C ALA A 220 -1.21 -14.47 -16.90
N ASP A 221 -0.01 -14.85 -16.47
CA ASP A 221 0.30 -15.10 -15.08
C ASP A 221 0.89 -13.86 -14.37
N ARG A 222 1.21 -14.05 -13.09
CA ARG A 222 1.78 -13.02 -12.23
C ARG A 222 3.10 -12.46 -12.78
N SER A 223 3.94 -13.31 -13.39
CA SER A 223 5.23 -12.89 -13.94
C SER A 223 5.08 -12.02 -15.18
N THR A 224 3.97 -12.16 -15.92
CA THR A 224 3.65 -11.30 -17.06
C THR A 224 3.29 -9.88 -16.64
N PHE A 225 2.46 -9.74 -15.60
CA PHE A 225 2.01 -8.44 -15.09
C PHE A 225 3.05 -7.75 -14.22
N TYR A 226 3.67 -8.48 -13.30
CA TYR A 226 4.49 -7.90 -12.24
C TYR A 226 5.98 -8.15 -12.42
N GLY A 227 6.35 -9.02 -13.38
CA GLY A 227 7.76 -9.32 -13.61
C GLY A 227 8.44 -10.11 -12.50
N ASN A 228 9.78 -10.09 -12.49
CA ASN A 228 10.56 -10.69 -11.41
C ASN A 228 11.28 -9.60 -10.59
N TYR A 229 10.69 -9.22 -9.46
CA TYR A 229 11.23 -8.21 -8.53
C TYR A 229 12.53 -8.61 -7.82
N GLU A 230 13.07 -9.82 -8.07
CA GLU A 230 14.40 -10.19 -7.58
C GLU A 230 15.55 -9.46 -8.31
N GLN A 231 15.26 -8.75 -9.41
CA GLN A 231 16.23 -7.94 -10.14
C GLN A 231 16.11 -6.46 -9.77
N GLU A 232 17.23 -5.83 -9.36
CA GLU A 232 17.26 -4.40 -8.97
C GLU A 232 16.99 -3.46 -10.17
N ASP A 233 17.29 -3.91 -11.40
CA ASP A 233 17.05 -3.17 -12.64
C ASP A 233 16.02 -3.89 -13.53
N VAL A 234 14.80 -3.36 -13.59
CA VAL A 234 13.77 -3.82 -14.53
C VAL A 234 14.14 -3.34 -15.95
N SER A 235 14.26 -4.26 -16.91
CA SER A 235 14.59 -3.92 -18.30
C SER A 235 13.53 -3.02 -18.94
N GLU A 236 13.90 -2.23 -19.95
CA GLU A 236 12.95 -1.39 -20.69
C GLU A 236 11.83 -2.23 -21.31
N GLU A 237 12.17 -3.39 -21.88
CA GLU A 237 11.21 -4.35 -22.45
C GLU A 237 10.20 -4.83 -21.39
N GLU A 238 10.67 -5.09 -20.18
CA GLU A 238 9.79 -5.52 -19.10
C GLU A 238 8.85 -4.39 -18.66
N ARG A 239 9.35 -3.15 -18.50
CA ARG A 239 8.49 -1.98 -18.19
C ARG A 239 7.44 -1.75 -19.28
N GLU A 240 7.85 -1.87 -20.54
CA GLU A 240 6.96 -1.74 -21.69
C GLU A 240 5.86 -2.80 -21.65
N ARG A 241 6.23 -4.08 -21.46
CA ARG A 241 5.29 -5.19 -21.35
C ARG A 241 4.28 -4.95 -20.22
N ARG A 242 4.73 -4.53 -19.03
CA ARG A 242 3.80 -4.24 -17.91
C ARG A 242 2.79 -3.15 -18.29
N THR A 243 3.29 -2.05 -18.87
CA THR A 243 2.46 -0.94 -19.36
C THR A 243 1.38 -1.43 -20.35
N ILE A 244 1.77 -2.27 -21.31
CA ILE A 244 0.86 -2.86 -22.29
C ILE A 244 -0.22 -3.72 -21.62
N TYR A 245 0.17 -4.63 -20.73
CA TYR A 245 -0.76 -5.56 -20.08
C TYR A 245 -1.71 -4.86 -19.11
N TYR A 246 -1.25 -3.85 -18.37
CA TYR A 246 -2.09 -3.02 -17.50
C TYR A 246 -3.11 -2.23 -18.31
N GLY A 247 -2.69 -1.58 -19.39
CA GLY A 247 -3.59 -0.85 -20.29
C GLY A 247 -4.64 -1.78 -20.91
N ALA A 248 -4.22 -2.97 -21.37
CA ALA A 248 -5.13 -3.95 -21.97
C ALA A 248 -6.12 -4.53 -20.96
N ALA A 249 -5.67 -4.82 -19.73
CA ALA A 249 -6.51 -5.27 -18.61
C ALA A 249 -7.60 -4.25 -18.29
N TRP A 250 -7.23 -2.98 -18.10
CA TRP A 250 -8.18 -1.90 -17.87
C TRP A 250 -9.18 -1.76 -19.03
N LYS A 251 -8.70 -1.73 -20.28
CA LYS A 251 -9.57 -1.63 -21.46
C LYS A 251 -10.52 -2.81 -21.59
N LEU A 252 -10.10 -4.03 -21.23
CA LEU A 252 -10.96 -5.21 -21.33
C LEU A 252 -12.07 -5.16 -20.28
N VAL A 253 -11.75 -4.78 -19.04
CA VAL A 253 -12.74 -4.56 -17.98
C VAL A 253 -13.70 -3.44 -18.39
N HIS A 254 -13.19 -2.32 -18.91
CA HIS A 254 -14.00 -1.22 -19.40
C HIS A 254 -14.88 -1.63 -20.59
N PHE A 255 -14.38 -2.47 -21.51
CA PHE A 255 -15.17 -3.04 -22.62
C PHE A 255 -16.37 -3.84 -22.11
N PHE A 256 -16.17 -4.67 -21.07
CA PHE A 256 -17.28 -5.44 -20.50
C PHE A 256 -18.25 -4.59 -19.68
N LEU A 257 -17.77 -3.65 -18.90
CA LEU A 257 -18.60 -2.87 -17.96
C LEU A 257 -19.25 -1.65 -18.61
N ASN A 258 -18.56 -0.95 -19.51
CA ASN A 258 -19.00 0.32 -20.10
C ASN A 258 -19.13 0.24 -21.62
N GLY A 259 -18.86 -0.93 -22.22
CA GLY A 259 -19.12 -1.17 -23.63
C GLY A 259 -20.62 -1.06 -23.97
N PRO A 260 -20.94 -0.94 -25.27
CA PRO A 260 -22.31 -0.72 -25.75
C PRO A 260 -23.22 -1.95 -25.62
N ASP A 261 -22.69 -3.11 -25.23
CA ASP A 261 -23.41 -4.38 -25.20
C ASP A 261 -23.79 -4.76 -23.75
N ASP A 262 -25.07 -4.56 -23.41
CA ASP A 262 -25.63 -4.92 -22.11
C ASP A 262 -25.58 -6.43 -21.83
N LEU A 263 -25.57 -7.29 -22.86
CA LEU A 263 -25.45 -8.74 -22.70
C LEU A 263 -24.05 -9.12 -22.20
N TYR A 264 -23.00 -8.51 -22.76
CA TYR A 264 -21.64 -8.72 -22.28
C TYR A 264 -21.45 -8.22 -20.85
N ARG A 265 -22.04 -7.07 -20.50
CA ARG A 265 -22.03 -6.57 -19.12
C ARG A 265 -22.66 -7.57 -18.16
N ASN A 266 -23.86 -8.06 -18.45
CA ASN A 266 -24.58 -8.99 -17.57
C ASN A 266 -23.83 -10.32 -17.39
N ARG A 267 -23.27 -10.87 -18.47
CA ARG A 267 -22.44 -12.09 -18.42
C ARG A 267 -21.14 -11.85 -17.65
N PHE A 268 -20.53 -10.67 -17.76
CA PHE A 268 -19.32 -10.34 -17.02
C PHE A 268 -19.60 -10.23 -15.52
N LEU A 269 -20.72 -9.61 -15.13
CA LEU A 269 -21.17 -9.58 -13.73
C LEU A 269 -21.52 -10.98 -13.17
N GLU A 270 -22.02 -11.89 -14.01
CA GLU A 270 -22.21 -13.30 -13.64
C GLU A 270 -20.87 -14.04 -13.48
N PHE A 271 -19.94 -13.84 -14.40
CA PHE A 271 -18.57 -14.31 -14.30
C PHE A 271 -17.92 -13.87 -12.97
N LEU A 272 -18.02 -12.58 -12.60
CA LEU A 272 -17.48 -12.08 -11.33
C LEU A 272 -18.10 -12.80 -10.12
N ARG A 273 -19.42 -13.06 -10.14
CA ARG A 273 -20.11 -13.80 -9.06
C ARG A 273 -19.63 -15.24 -8.93
N GLU A 274 -19.36 -15.92 -10.06
CA GLU A 274 -18.78 -17.27 -10.08
C GLU A 274 -17.35 -17.30 -9.54
N VAL A 275 -16.53 -16.29 -9.85
CA VAL A 275 -15.18 -16.20 -9.26
C VAL A 275 -15.25 -15.93 -7.76
N GLN A 276 -16.21 -15.12 -7.31
CA GLN A 276 -16.43 -14.86 -5.87
C GLN A 276 -16.86 -16.11 -5.10
N SER A 277 -17.62 -17.01 -5.71
CA SER A 277 -18.01 -18.28 -5.08
C SER A 277 -16.89 -19.34 -5.05
N GLY A 278 -15.74 -19.04 -5.66
CA GLY A 278 -14.54 -19.89 -5.62
C GLY A 278 -14.24 -20.62 -6.94
N THR A 279 -15.04 -20.45 -7.99
CA THR A 279 -14.75 -21.00 -9.32
C THR A 279 -13.47 -20.35 -9.87
N GLY A 280 -12.58 -21.14 -10.48
CA GLY A 280 -11.37 -20.61 -11.08
C GLY A 280 -11.69 -19.60 -12.19
N ALA A 281 -11.06 -18.43 -12.17
CA ALA A 281 -11.42 -17.35 -13.10
C ALA A 281 -11.31 -17.73 -14.58
N ARG A 282 -10.32 -18.54 -14.97
CA ARG A 282 -10.22 -19.05 -16.34
C ARG A 282 -11.42 -19.92 -16.71
N GLU A 283 -11.81 -20.82 -15.82
CA GLU A 283 -12.95 -21.72 -16.02
C GLU A 283 -14.26 -20.93 -16.10
N ALA A 284 -14.49 -20.01 -15.16
CA ALA A 284 -15.66 -19.15 -15.14
C ALA A 284 -15.76 -18.28 -16.40
N PHE A 285 -14.62 -17.75 -16.89
CA PHE A 285 -14.59 -16.94 -18.10
C PHE A 285 -14.93 -17.77 -19.35
N LEU A 286 -14.34 -18.96 -19.50
CA LEU A 286 -14.63 -19.82 -20.65
C LEU A 286 -16.08 -20.30 -20.62
N LYS A 287 -16.60 -20.71 -19.46
CA LYS A 287 -18.03 -21.01 -19.28
C LYS A 287 -18.90 -19.86 -19.74
N ALA A 288 -18.53 -18.63 -19.39
CA ALA A 288 -19.30 -17.44 -19.71
C ALA A 288 -19.17 -16.98 -21.16
N PHE A 289 -18.01 -17.15 -21.83
CA PHE A 289 -17.67 -16.42 -23.07
C PHE A 289 -17.05 -17.24 -24.20
N GLU A 290 -16.70 -18.52 -24.00
CA GLU A 290 -15.91 -19.30 -24.97
C GLU A 290 -16.47 -19.31 -26.39
N ARG A 291 -17.79 -19.45 -26.54
CA ARG A 291 -18.46 -19.49 -27.86
C ARG A 291 -18.33 -18.19 -28.66
N ASP A 292 -18.28 -17.07 -27.96
CA ASP A 292 -18.24 -15.74 -28.56
C ASP A 292 -16.83 -15.14 -28.54
N LEU A 293 -15.82 -15.90 -28.10
CA LEU A 293 -14.47 -15.40 -27.93
C LEU A 293 -13.89 -14.75 -29.21
N PRO A 294 -14.08 -15.30 -30.43
CA PRO A 294 -13.65 -14.62 -31.65
C PRO A 294 -14.32 -13.25 -31.88
N GLN A 295 -15.62 -13.15 -31.58
CA GLN A 295 -16.38 -11.91 -31.70
C GLN A 295 -15.97 -10.90 -30.63
N ILE A 296 -15.69 -11.36 -29.41
CA ILE A 296 -15.17 -10.56 -28.30
C ILE A 296 -13.78 -10.03 -28.65
N GLU A 297 -12.89 -10.86 -29.20
CA GLU A 297 -11.56 -10.41 -29.64
C GLU A 297 -11.68 -9.31 -30.70
N GLN A 298 -12.47 -9.52 -31.75
CA GLN A 298 -12.68 -8.51 -32.78
C GLN A 298 -13.36 -7.24 -32.23
N GLY A 299 -14.32 -7.40 -31.32
CA GLY A 299 -14.98 -6.30 -30.63
C GLY A 299 -14.01 -5.49 -29.77
N PHE A 300 -13.14 -6.17 -29.02
CA PHE A 300 -12.13 -5.58 -28.17
C PHE A 300 -11.12 -4.76 -28.98
N TYR A 301 -10.55 -5.29 -30.07
CA TYR A 301 -9.63 -4.53 -30.92
C TYR A 301 -10.28 -3.30 -31.57
N ARG A 302 -11.56 -3.38 -31.94
CA ARG A 302 -12.33 -2.20 -32.40
C ARG A 302 -12.53 -1.19 -31.27
N TYR A 303 -12.75 -1.67 -30.05
CA TYR A 303 -12.91 -0.86 -28.86
C TYR A 303 -11.62 -0.13 -28.48
N LEU A 304 -10.45 -0.77 -28.63
CA LEU A 304 -9.15 -0.12 -28.43
C LEU A 304 -8.98 1.13 -29.32
N ALA A 305 -9.47 1.10 -30.57
CA ALA A 305 -9.38 2.23 -31.49
C ALA A 305 -10.42 3.34 -31.24
N ASN A 306 -11.65 2.98 -30.88
CA ASN A 306 -12.81 3.87 -31.03
C ASN A 306 -13.70 3.97 -29.77
N ALA A 307 -13.21 3.55 -28.61
CA ALA A 307 -14.00 3.61 -27.37
C ALA A 307 -14.40 5.06 -27.06
N ARG A 308 -15.69 5.27 -26.78
CA ARG A 308 -16.20 6.56 -26.27
C ARG A 308 -15.92 6.79 -24.78
N LEU A 309 -15.36 5.80 -24.09
CA LEU A 309 -14.99 5.83 -22.67
C LEU A 309 -16.06 6.49 -21.77
N ASP A 310 -17.32 6.09 -22.01
CA ASP A 310 -18.46 6.56 -21.24
C ASP A 310 -18.35 6.12 -19.78
N ARG A 311 -18.83 6.94 -18.86
CA ARG A 311 -18.75 6.68 -17.41
C ARG A 311 -20.00 5.95 -16.93
N LEU A 312 -19.84 4.96 -16.07
CA LEU A 312 -20.94 4.37 -15.31
C LEU A 312 -21.33 5.34 -14.19
N VAL A 313 -22.62 5.65 -14.05
CA VAL A 313 -23.11 6.57 -13.01
C VAL A 313 -23.91 5.78 -11.98
N VAL A 314 -23.51 5.88 -10.71
CA VAL A 314 -24.15 5.20 -9.58
C VAL A 314 -24.53 6.24 -8.53
N SER A 315 -25.79 6.25 -8.09
CA SER A 315 -26.20 7.06 -6.94
C SER A 315 -25.60 6.48 -5.66
N VAL A 316 -24.92 7.32 -4.88
CA VAL A 316 -24.24 6.90 -3.65
C VAL A 316 -24.83 7.59 -2.43
N PRO A 317 -24.95 6.89 -1.29
CA PRO A 317 -25.39 7.52 -0.05
C PRO A 317 -24.36 8.55 0.43
N PRO A 318 -24.78 9.55 1.22
CA PRO A 318 -23.83 10.45 1.86
C PRO A 318 -22.91 9.66 2.80
N SER A 319 -21.69 10.18 2.95
CA SER A 319 -20.70 9.61 3.87
C SER A 319 -21.23 9.63 5.32
N ARG A 320 -20.92 8.56 6.07
CA ARG A 320 -21.39 8.36 7.45
C ARG A 320 -20.48 9.01 8.48
N GLU A 321 -19.21 9.17 8.15
CA GLU A 321 -18.19 9.78 9.02
C GLU A 321 -17.79 11.15 8.45
N ALA A 322 -18.17 12.23 9.14
CA ALA A 322 -17.94 13.59 8.65
C ALA A 322 -16.63 14.22 9.17
N ALA A 323 -16.04 13.65 10.22
CA ALA A 323 -14.88 14.21 10.90
C ALA A 323 -13.98 13.11 11.50
N PRO A 324 -12.69 13.39 11.71
CA PRO A 324 -11.79 12.49 12.41
C PRO A 324 -12.30 12.14 13.83
N LEU A 325 -12.02 10.92 14.28
CA LEU A 325 -12.32 10.43 15.63
C LEU A 325 -11.40 11.09 16.67
N GLU A 326 -10.16 11.37 16.29
CA GLU A 326 -9.15 12.02 17.13
C GLU A 326 -8.28 12.93 16.26
N GLU A 327 -7.97 14.12 16.76
CA GLU A 327 -6.96 15.01 16.20
C GLU A 327 -5.99 15.41 17.30
N ARG A 328 -4.69 15.29 17.04
CA ARG A 328 -3.64 15.77 17.94
C ARG A 328 -2.43 16.28 17.19
N VAL A 329 -1.72 17.19 17.82
CA VAL A 329 -0.40 17.66 17.36
C VAL A 329 0.65 16.63 17.76
N PHE A 330 1.64 16.43 16.90
CA PHE A 330 2.83 15.66 17.22
C PHE A 330 3.70 16.40 18.22
N ASP A 331 4.34 15.68 19.15
CA ASP A 331 5.57 16.21 19.75
C ASP A 331 6.73 16.16 18.74
N GLU A 332 7.80 16.91 18.99
CA GLU A 332 8.94 16.96 18.05
C GLU A 332 9.57 15.58 17.85
N ALA A 333 9.64 14.75 18.89
CA ALA A 333 10.20 13.41 18.81
C ALA A 333 9.37 12.50 17.88
N GLU A 334 8.05 12.62 17.89
CA GLU A 334 7.14 11.90 16.99
C GLU A 334 7.37 12.28 15.52
N ALA A 335 7.59 13.56 15.21
CA ALA A 335 7.91 14.00 13.85
C ALA A 335 9.22 13.37 13.36
N HIS A 336 10.27 13.40 14.20
CA HIS A 336 11.55 12.77 13.89
C HIS A 336 11.42 11.23 13.73
N ILE A 337 10.61 10.56 14.55
CA ILE A 337 10.32 9.12 14.38
C ILE A 337 9.64 8.84 13.04
N LEU A 338 8.62 9.63 12.68
CA LEU A 338 7.90 9.46 11.42
C LEU A 338 8.86 9.60 10.23
N TRP A 339 9.70 10.64 10.21
CA TRP A 339 10.69 10.81 9.15
C TRP A 339 11.72 9.67 9.12
N ALA A 340 12.21 9.24 10.28
CA ALA A 340 13.12 8.09 10.37
C ALA A 340 12.51 6.79 9.79
N ARG A 341 11.19 6.58 9.96
CA ARG A 341 10.47 5.44 9.35
C ARG A 341 10.31 5.58 7.83
N LEU A 342 10.07 6.80 7.35
CA LEU A 342 9.79 7.08 5.94
C LEU A 342 11.05 7.15 5.08
N LEU A 343 12.20 7.49 5.67
CA LEU A 343 13.44 7.63 4.91
C LEU A 343 13.82 6.32 4.19
N PRO A 344 14.19 6.41 2.90
CA PRO A 344 14.50 5.24 2.08
C PRO A 344 15.73 4.53 2.65
N ARG A 345 15.74 3.20 2.60
CA ARG A 345 16.90 2.39 3.02
C ARG A 345 17.67 1.75 1.87
N THR A 346 17.77 2.49 0.77
CA THR A 346 18.65 2.22 -0.39
C THR A 346 20.01 2.91 -0.14
N ASN A 347 21.14 2.56 -0.75
CA ASN A 347 22.46 3.16 -0.42
C ASN A 347 22.83 3.22 1.08
N GLN A 348 23.18 2.05 1.63
CA GLN A 348 23.23 1.72 3.07
C GLN A 348 23.99 2.65 4.03
N LYS A 349 24.86 3.57 3.59
CA LYS A 349 25.64 4.40 4.53
C LYS A 349 24.97 5.75 4.80
N GLU A 350 24.74 6.54 3.76
CA GLU A 350 24.20 7.90 3.90
C GLU A 350 22.78 7.88 4.47
N HIS A 351 21.90 7.03 3.94
CA HIS A 351 20.52 6.96 4.43
C HIS A 351 20.44 6.44 5.87
N THR A 352 21.30 5.50 6.25
CA THR A 352 21.39 5.01 7.63
C THR A 352 21.86 6.10 8.59
N GLU A 353 22.83 6.93 8.18
CA GLU A 353 23.27 8.09 8.97
C GLU A 353 22.13 9.12 9.13
N ARG A 354 21.30 9.33 8.10
CA ARG A 354 20.12 10.20 8.19
C ARG A 354 19.07 9.67 9.16
N VAL A 355 18.74 8.37 9.07
CA VAL A 355 17.81 7.72 10.00
C VAL A 355 18.34 7.82 11.44
N SER A 356 19.63 7.54 11.66
CA SER A 356 20.28 7.68 12.98
C SER A 356 20.15 9.10 13.51
N ARG A 357 20.38 10.12 12.67
CA ARG A 357 20.28 11.53 13.06
C ARG A 357 18.89 11.90 13.54
N HIS A 358 17.84 11.55 12.80
CA HIS A 358 16.48 11.83 13.27
C HIS A 358 16.15 11.09 14.57
N LEU A 359 16.60 9.83 14.73
CA LEU A 359 16.41 9.11 15.99
C LEU A 359 17.20 9.72 17.16
N GLU A 360 18.38 10.30 16.91
CA GLU A 360 19.15 11.06 17.91
C GLU A 360 18.45 12.36 18.30
N GLU A 361 17.90 13.09 17.33
CA GLU A 361 17.09 14.28 17.59
C GLU A 361 15.82 13.93 18.38
N ALA A 362 15.12 12.86 18.04
CA ALA A 362 13.97 12.38 18.80
C ALA A 362 14.30 12.10 20.27
N VAL A 363 15.52 11.62 20.54
CA VAL A 363 16.01 11.36 21.91
C VAL A 363 16.37 12.66 22.61
N ALA A 364 16.92 13.64 21.91
CA ALA A 364 17.22 14.95 22.48
C ALA A 364 15.92 15.67 22.90
N GLU A 365 14.89 15.60 22.06
CA GLU A 365 13.57 16.21 22.31
C GLU A 365 12.81 15.50 23.43
N ASN A 366 12.81 14.16 23.45
CA ASN A 366 12.13 13.39 24.49
C ASN A 366 12.95 12.18 25.00
N PRO A 367 13.94 12.41 25.88
CA PRO A 367 14.89 11.36 26.30
C PRO A 367 14.26 10.20 27.06
N LYS A 368 13.10 10.44 27.68
CA LYS A 368 12.36 9.47 28.50
C LYS A 368 11.27 8.75 27.71
N SER A 369 11.04 9.09 26.44
CA SER A 369 10.00 8.46 25.64
C SER A 369 10.35 6.99 25.35
N PRO A 370 9.56 6.03 25.84
CA PRO A 370 9.77 4.63 25.47
C PRO A 370 9.53 4.37 23.97
N GLU A 371 8.72 5.17 23.27
CA GLU A 371 8.53 5.04 21.82
C GLU A 371 9.83 5.34 21.07
N VAL A 372 10.52 6.39 21.46
CA VAL A 372 11.81 6.76 20.88
C VAL A 372 12.84 5.63 21.06
N ARG A 373 12.90 5.06 22.27
CA ARG A 373 13.77 3.92 22.60
C ARG A 373 13.42 2.69 21.77
N PHE A 374 12.14 2.39 21.63
CA PHE A 374 11.66 1.30 20.79
C PHE A 374 12.09 1.45 19.32
N HIS A 375 11.80 2.60 18.69
CA HIS A 375 12.17 2.83 17.29
C HIS A 375 13.69 2.78 17.07
N ARG A 376 14.46 3.29 18.04
CA ARG A 376 15.93 3.21 18.00
C ARG A 376 16.46 1.79 18.19
N GLY A 377 15.85 1.01 19.08
CA GLY A 377 16.15 -0.41 19.26
C GLY A 377 15.88 -1.23 18.00
N VAL A 378 14.74 -0.98 17.32
CA VAL A 378 14.39 -1.61 16.04
C VAL A 378 15.40 -1.24 14.94
N PHE A 379 15.76 0.04 14.85
CA PHE A 379 16.79 0.52 13.93
C PHE A 379 18.13 -0.20 14.18
N TYR A 380 18.62 -0.24 15.41
CA TYR A 380 19.88 -0.93 15.73
C TYR A 380 19.83 -2.43 15.46
N ALA A 381 18.69 -3.10 15.65
CA ALA A 381 18.54 -4.52 15.29
C ALA A 381 18.75 -4.74 13.79
N GLN A 382 18.21 -3.85 12.96
CA GLN A 382 18.31 -3.91 11.51
C GLN A 382 19.73 -3.61 11.01
N GLU A 383 20.42 -2.67 11.67
CA GLU A 383 21.83 -2.38 11.44
C GLU A 383 22.77 -3.41 12.10
N LYS A 384 22.23 -4.52 12.62
CA LYS A 384 22.96 -5.61 13.30
C LYS A 384 23.80 -5.15 14.50
N GLN A 385 23.50 -3.98 15.05
CA GLN A 385 24.10 -3.47 16.28
C GLN A 385 23.35 -4.02 17.49
N PHE A 386 23.46 -5.34 17.69
CA PHE A 386 22.60 -6.07 18.61
C PHE A 386 22.71 -5.60 20.06
N ASP A 387 23.92 -5.29 20.57
CA ASP A 387 24.09 -4.82 21.95
C ASP A 387 23.39 -3.49 22.20
N LYS A 388 23.46 -2.57 21.22
CA LYS A 388 22.72 -1.30 21.30
C LYS A 388 21.22 -1.52 21.22
N SER A 389 20.78 -2.43 20.34
CA SER A 389 19.36 -2.79 20.24
C SER A 389 18.83 -3.34 21.56
N VAL A 390 19.57 -4.25 22.20
CA VAL A 390 19.23 -4.80 23.53
C VAL A 390 19.06 -3.67 24.54
N ALA A 391 20.05 -2.77 24.66
CA ALA A 391 20.01 -1.68 25.62
C ALA A 391 18.81 -0.74 25.41
N GLU A 392 18.48 -0.38 24.17
CA GLU A 392 17.33 0.48 23.88
C GLU A 392 15.98 -0.22 24.14
N LEU A 393 15.85 -1.48 23.74
CA LEU A 393 14.61 -2.25 23.95
C LEU A 393 14.41 -2.57 25.44
N ASP A 394 15.47 -2.76 26.21
CA ASP A 394 15.37 -2.97 27.66
C ASP A 394 14.85 -1.71 28.38
N ILE A 395 15.23 -0.52 27.93
CA ILE A 395 14.66 0.74 28.45
C ILE A 395 13.17 0.85 28.08
N ALA A 396 12.81 0.55 26.84
CA ALA A 396 11.41 0.59 26.39
C ALA A 396 10.52 -0.40 27.19
N LEU A 397 10.99 -1.64 27.36
CA LEU A 397 10.32 -2.67 28.16
C LEU A 397 10.33 -2.35 29.66
N GLY A 398 11.37 -1.67 30.18
CA GLY A 398 11.38 -1.22 31.57
C GLY A 398 10.26 -0.21 31.87
N ALA A 399 9.97 0.68 30.92
CA ALA A 399 8.90 1.67 31.05
C ALA A 399 7.50 1.07 30.79
N ARG A 400 7.38 0.18 29.80
CA ARG A 400 6.15 -0.54 29.49
C ARG A 400 6.44 -2.03 29.28
N PRO A 401 6.41 -2.82 30.36
CA PRO A 401 6.77 -4.23 30.27
C PRO A 401 5.94 -4.97 29.24
N ASP A 402 4.62 -4.84 29.29
CA ASP A 402 3.72 -5.67 28.48
C ASP A 402 3.21 -4.96 27.22
N ASP A 403 3.95 -3.97 26.70
CA ASP A 403 3.63 -3.41 25.38
C ASP A 403 3.94 -4.46 24.29
N PRO A 404 2.93 -4.93 23.53
CA PRO A 404 3.11 -6.05 22.62
C PRO A 404 4.08 -5.73 21.48
N ARG A 405 4.24 -4.45 21.10
CA ARG A 405 5.19 -4.02 20.08
C ARG A 405 6.63 -4.22 20.55
N TYR A 406 6.89 -3.92 21.82
CA TYR A 406 8.23 -3.97 22.40
C TYR A 406 8.66 -5.41 22.61
N LEU A 407 7.72 -6.26 23.07
CA LEU A 407 7.90 -7.70 23.15
C LEU A 407 8.18 -8.29 21.75
N LEU A 408 7.40 -7.90 20.74
CA LEU A 408 7.63 -8.34 19.36
C LEU A 408 9.00 -7.89 18.82
N ALA A 409 9.42 -6.65 19.10
CA ALA A 409 10.76 -6.18 18.73
C ALA A 409 11.86 -7.04 19.34
N ARG A 410 11.70 -7.40 20.61
CA ARG A 410 12.67 -8.22 21.32
C ARG A 410 12.71 -9.64 20.77
N ILE A 411 11.56 -10.23 20.43
CA ILE A 411 11.47 -11.51 19.73
C ILE A 411 12.21 -11.46 18.39
N ASN A 412 11.91 -10.45 17.57
CA ASN A 412 12.55 -10.30 16.25
C ASN A 412 14.06 -10.11 16.37
N LEU A 413 14.54 -9.42 17.42
CA LEU A 413 15.98 -9.30 17.70
C LEU A 413 16.62 -10.66 17.96
N TYR A 414 16.03 -11.51 18.81
CA TYR A 414 16.53 -12.88 19.06
C TYR A 414 16.57 -13.71 17.76
N GLU A 415 15.52 -13.64 16.95
CA GLU A 415 15.47 -14.35 15.66
C GLU A 415 16.54 -13.86 14.67
N LEU A 416 16.79 -12.55 14.62
CA LEU A 416 17.86 -11.96 13.81
C LEU A 416 19.25 -12.38 14.29
N GLN A 417 19.50 -12.37 15.61
CA GLN A 417 20.76 -12.85 16.18
C GLN A 417 21.01 -14.32 15.85
N ALA A 418 19.99 -15.18 16.00
CA ALA A 418 20.08 -16.60 15.64
C ALA A 418 20.36 -16.79 14.13
N LYS A 419 19.75 -15.97 13.27
CA LYS A 419 19.95 -16.02 11.82
C LYS A 419 21.32 -15.48 11.38
N GLU A 420 21.92 -14.54 12.07
CA GLU A 420 23.30 -14.10 11.78
C GLU A 420 24.32 -15.12 12.28
N ASN A 421 24.06 -15.72 13.44
CA ASN A 421 24.90 -16.74 14.03
C ASN A 421 24.67 -18.13 13.41
N LYS A 422 24.49 -18.26 12.08
CA LYS A 422 24.18 -19.54 11.37
C LYS A 422 25.15 -20.70 11.65
N THR A 423 26.23 -20.45 12.36
CA THR A 423 27.30 -21.37 12.75
C THR A 423 27.32 -21.70 14.25
N ALA A 424 26.47 -21.09 15.08
CA ALA A 424 26.41 -21.34 16.52
C ALA A 424 25.18 -22.22 16.86
N PRO A 425 25.36 -23.51 17.15
CA PRO A 425 24.28 -24.37 17.67
C PRO A 425 23.70 -23.89 19.01
N ASP A 426 24.38 -22.93 19.68
CA ASP A 426 24.01 -22.36 20.97
C ASP A 426 23.34 -20.97 20.89
N ALA A 427 22.83 -20.56 19.72
CA ALA A 427 22.05 -19.33 19.63
C ALA A 427 20.88 -19.39 20.63
N ALA A 428 20.84 -18.44 21.57
CA ALA A 428 19.87 -18.46 22.65
C ALA A 428 18.44 -18.44 22.06
N PRO A 429 17.59 -19.42 22.41
CA PRO A 429 16.19 -19.38 21.99
C PRO A 429 15.52 -18.14 22.58
N VAL A 430 14.44 -17.70 21.94
CA VAL A 430 13.57 -16.65 22.50
C VAL A 430 13.13 -17.09 23.90
N PRO A 431 13.38 -16.29 24.95
CA PRO A 431 12.99 -16.62 26.32
C PRO A 431 11.49 -16.90 26.45
N ALA A 432 11.14 -17.95 27.20
CA ALA A 432 9.75 -18.39 27.36
C ALA A 432 8.85 -17.30 27.98
N ASP A 433 9.40 -16.50 28.90
CA ASP A 433 8.65 -15.41 29.55
C ASP A 433 8.20 -14.34 28.53
N ILE A 434 9.04 -14.01 27.55
CA ILE A 434 8.70 -13.02 26.51
C ILE A 434 7.57 -13.56 25.62
N ILE A 435 7.64 -14.85 25.26
CA ILE A 435 6.60 -15.53 24.46
C ILE A 435 5.28 -15.53 25.21
N GLU A 436 5.28 -15.93 26.49
CA GLU A 436 4.08 -15.98 27.32
C GLU A 436 3.46 -14.60 27.56
N ARG A 437 4.30 -13.58 27.76
CA ARG A 437 3.83 -12.20 27.91
C ARG A 437 3.18 -11.71 26.62
N LEU A 438 3.83 -11.89 25.47
CA LEU A 438 3.23 -11.53 24.18
C LEU A 438 1.94 -12.31 23.93
N ALA A 439 1.88 -13.61 24.26
CA ALA A 439 0.68 -14.43 24.08
C ALA A 439 -0.56 -13.84 24.79
N ARG A 440 -0.36 -13.21 25.96
CA ARG A 440 -1.45 -12.58 26.73
C ARG A 440 -1.94 -11.27 26.14
N VAL A 441 -1.06 -10.50 25.50
CA VAL A 441 -1.35 -9.13 25.02
C VAL A 441 -1.43 -9.00 23.49
N ALA A 442 -1.13 -10.06 22.73
CA ALA A 442 -1.12 -10.03 21.28
C ALA A 442 -2.51 -9.77 20.71
N VAL A 443 -2.61 -8.71 19.90
CA VAL A 443 -3.84 -8.28 19.24
C VAL A 443 -3.67 -8.09 17.74
N SER A 444 -2.47 -7.73 17.27
CA SER A 444 -2.22 -7.52 15.85
C SER A 444 -1.94 -8.84 15.12
N PRO A 445 -2.09 -8.87 13.78
CA PRO A 445 -1.73 -10.04 12.98
C PRO A 445 -0.27 -10.46 13.15
N ALA A 446 0.66 -9.49 13.17
CA ALA A 446 2.10 -9.76 13.31
C ALA A 446 2.44 -10.37 14.67
N GLN A 447 1.86 -9.83 15.74
CA GLN A 447 2.03 -10.32 17.11
C GLN A 447 1.49 -11.75 17.27
N LEU A 448 0.24 -11.97 16.84
CA LEU A 448 -0.44 -13.26 16.91
C LEU A 448 0.27 -14.33 16.07
N MET A 449 0.73 -13.97 14.88
CA MET A 449 1.51 -14.84 14.00
C MET A 449 2.84 -15.23 14.66
N ALA A 450 3.61 -14.26 15.18
CA ALA A 450 4.90 -14.52 15.80
C ALA A 450 4.76 -15.46 17.00
N VAL A 451 3.85 -15.14 17.94
CA VAL A 451 3.65 -15.98 19.12
C VAL A 451 3.05 -17.35 18.78
N GLY A 452 2.17 -17.42 17.78
CA GLY A 452 1.62 -18.69 17.31
C GLY A 452 2.69 -19.60 16.69
N PHE A 453 3.60 -19.04 15.89
CA PHE A 453 4.71 -19.79 15.30
C PHE A 453 5.70 -20.29 16.36
N LEU A 454 6.08 -19.43 17.32
CA LEU A 454 6.96 -19.80 18.43
C LEU A 454 6.34 -20.87 19.34
N THR A 455 5.05 -20.73 19.65
CA THR A 455 4.27 -21.71 20.42
C THR A 455 4.23 -23.07 19.71
N ALA A 456 4.02 -23.08 18.39
CA ALA A 456 4.07 -24.31 17.60
C ALA A 456 5.48 -24.93 17.57
N ASN A 457 6.54 -24.13 17.51
CA ASN A 457 7.93 -24.62 17.57
C ASN A 457 8.28 -25.22 18.94
N GLN A 458 7.62 -24.79 20.01
CA GLN A 458 7.74 -25.39 21.35
C GLN A 458 6.96 -26.70 21.53
N GLY A 459 6.39 -27.26 20.45
CA GLY A 459 5.62 -28.50 20.47
C GLY A 459 4.13 -28.32 20.78
N ARG A 460 3.67 -27.11 21.13
CA ARG A 460 2.26 -26.78 21.36
C ARG A 460 1.57 -26.41 20.04
N ILE A 461 1.60 -27.33 19.07
CA ILE A 461 1.26 -27.05 17.67
C ILE A 461 -0.19 -26.58 17.48
N ASN A 462 -1.15 -27.22 18.16
CA ASN A 462 -2.56 -26.85 18.06
C ASN A 462 -2.86 -25.45 18.64
N GLU A 463 -2.25 -25.10 19.78
CA GLU A 463 -2.35 -23.76 20.37
C GLU A 463 -1.75 -22.71 19.43
N GLY A 464 -0.58 -23.00 18.86
CA GLY A 464 0.06 -22.14 17.87
C GLY A 464 -0.78 -21.94 16.60
N LEU A 465 -1.44 -23.00 16.11
CA LEU A 465 -2.35 -22.90 14.98
C LEU A 465 -3.56 -22.00 15.29
N GLN A 466 -4.16 -22.12 16.48
CA GLN A 466 -5.28 -21.26 16.89
C GLN A 466 -4.88 -19.77 16.93
N LEU A 467 -3.67 -19.46 17.41
CA LEU A 467 -3.14 -18.10 17.41
C LEU A 467 -2.93 -17.56 15.99
N ILE A 468 -2.42 -18.39 15.07
CA ILE A 468 -2.25 -18.02 13.66
C ILE A 468 -3.61 -17.86 12.95
N GLU A 469 -4.59 -18.71 13.26
CA GLU A 469 -5.95 -18.57 12.72
C GLU A 469 -6.61 -17.28 13.22
N ARG A 470 -6.38 -16.89 14.48
CA ARG A 470 -6.76 -15.56 14.97
C ARG A 470 -6.05 -14.45 14.21
N ALA A 471 -4.76 -14.58 13.90
CA ALA A 471 -4.03 -13.60 13.10
C ALA A 471 -4.67 -13.38 11.71
N VAL A 472 -5.05 -14.49 11.05
CA VAL A 472 -5.76 -14.47 9.76
C VAL A 472 -7.17 -13.89 9.89
N ALA A 473 -7.85 -14.10 11.02
CA ALA A 473 -9.16 -13.50 11.27
C ALA A 473 -9.09 -11.98 11.51
N VAL A 474 -8.03 -11.49 12.18
CA VAL A 474 -7.79 -10.06 12.39
C VAL A 474 -7.46 -9.37 11.06
N ASP A 475 -6.64 -9.98 10.22
CA ASP A 475 -6.36 -9.49 8.87
C ASP A 475 -6.36 -10.61 7.83
N PRO A 476 -7.49 -10.79 7.13
CA PRO A 476 -7.61 -11.77 6.05
C PRO A 476 -6.66 -11.53 4.87
N LEU A 477 -6.07 -10.33 4.77
CA LEU A 477 -5.12 -9.93 3.73
C LEU A 477 -3.65 -10.07 4.14
N CYS A 478 -3.37 -10.52 5.37
CA CYS A 478 -2.01 -10.77 5.83
C CYS A 478 -1.41 -12.03 5.16
N TRP A 479 -0.73 -11.86 4.03
CA TRP A 479 -0.08 -12.96 3.31
C TRP A 479 0.96 -13.71 4.17
N ARG A 480 1.66 -13.02 5.07
CA ARG A 480 2.59 -13.65 6.03
C ARG A 480 1.84 -14.56 7.02
N CYS A 481 0.67 -14.14 7.48
CA CYS A 481 -0.17 -14.91 8.38
C CYS A 481 -0.71 -16.17 7.68
N GLN A 482 -1.15 -16.05 6.43
CA GLN A 482 -1.53 -17.19 5.59
C GLN A 482 -0.36 -18.15 5.34
N THR A 483 0.85 -17.63 5.16
CA THR A 483 2.07 -18.42 5.01
C THR A 483 2.39 -19.19 6.30
N ALA A 484 2.33 -18.52 7.46
CA ALA A 484 2.50 -19.17 8.76
C ALA A 484 1.44 -20.27 8.97
N ARG A 485 0.17 -20.00 8.59
CA ARG A 485 -0.92 -20.97 8.64
C ARG A 485 -0.61 -22.20 7.79
N ALA A 486 -0.17 -22.00 6.54
CA ALA A 486 0.22 -23.08 5.65
C ALA A 486 1.34 -23.95 6.22
N VAL A 487 2.38 -23.31 6.80
CA VAL A 487 3.52 -24.02 7.41
C VAL A 487 3.07 -24.87 8.60
N VAL A 488 2.24 -24.32 9.49
CA VAL A 488 1.78 -25.05 10.68
C VAL A 488 0.79 -26.16 10.32
N LEU A 489 -0.14 -25.92 9.39
CA LEU A 489 -1.06 -26.94 8.88
C LEU A 489 -0.31 -28.13 8.25
N ALA A 490 0.75 -27.86 7.48
CA ALA A 490 1.58 -28.90 6.88
C ALA A 490 2.37 -29.72 7.92
N ARG A 491 2.61 -29.21 9.13
CA ARG A 491 3.25 -29.95 10.23
C ARG A 491 2.29 -30.90 10.93
N VAL A 492 1.00 -30.59 10.93
CA VAL A 492 -0.07 -31.47 11.44
C VAL A 492 -0.75 -32.28 10.31
N GLU A 493 -0.07 -32.40 9.17
CA GLU A 493 -0.49 -33.22 8.01
C GLU A 493 -1.84 -32.82 7.37
N ARG A 494 -2.35 -31.62 7.68
CA ARG A 494 -3.53 -31.02 7.03
C ARG A 494 -3.15 -30.39 5.69
N TYR A 495 -2.64 -31.22 4.78
CA TYR A 495 -1.99 -30.77 3.55
C TYR A 495 -2.91 -30.02 2.59
N GLN A 496 -4.20 -30.39 2.49
CA GLN A 496 -5.14 -29.70 1.61
C GLN A 496 -5.36 -28.24 2.05
N GLU A 497 -5.63 -28.04 3.34
CA GLU A 497 -5.82 -26.70 3.90
C GLU A 497 -4.52 -25.89 3.87
N ALA A 498 -3.37 -26.56 3.99
CA ALA A 498 -2.06 -25.93 3.85
C ALA A 498 -1.84 -25.41 2.40
N LEU A 499 -2.27 -26.16 1.38
CA LEU A 499 -2.25 -25.72 -0.02
C LEU A 499 -3.18 -24.53 -0.25
N GLU A 500 -4.37 -24.56 0.32
CA GLU A 500 -5.33 -23.45 0.23
C GLU A 500 -4.76 -22.17 0.87
N ALA A 501 -4.11 -22.30 2.03
CA ALA A 501 -3.50 -21.17 2.74
C ALA A 501 -2.32 -20.57 1.95
N VAL A 502 -1.42 -21.37 1.37
CA VAL A 502 -0.30 -20.84 0.57
C VAL A 502 -0.76 -20.27 -0.77
N ASP A 503 -1.77 -20.87 -1.41
CA ASP A 503 -2.37 -20.29 -2.63
C ASP A 503 -3.02 -18.94 -2.33
N ARG A 504 -3.71 -18.82 -1.18
CA ARG A 504 -4.27 -17.55 -0.71
C ARG A 504 -3.17 -16.53 -0.41
N ALA A 505 -2.05 -16.95 0.20
CA ALA A 505 -0.90 -16.09 0.42
C ALA A 505 -0.35 -15.53 -0.90
N ILE A 506 -0.15 -16.38 -1.91
CA ILE A 506 0.32 -15.97 -3.25
C ILE A 506 -0.65 -14.97 -3.89
N ALA A 507 -1.95 -15.21 -3.79
CA ALA A 507 -2.97 -14.36 -4.39
C ALA A 507 -3.01 -12.94 -3.80
N ILE A 508 -2.81 -12.79 -2.49
CA ILE A 508 -2.86 -11.49 -1.79
C ILE A 508 -1.46 -10.89 -1.55
N THR A 509 -0.41 -11.47 -2.14
CA THR A 509 0.95 -10.95 -2.04
C THR A 509 1.06 -9.67 -2.88
N PRO A 510 1.50 -8.53 -2.30
CA PRO A 510 1.63 -7.27 -3.04
C PRO A 510 2.53 -7.40 -4.27
N GLU A 511 2.25 -6.66 -5.34
CA GLU A 511 2.95 -6.73 -6.64
C GLU A 511 4.48 -6.84 -6.47
N LYS A 512 5.08 -5.91 -5.71
CA LYS A 512 6.53 -5.79 -5.49
C LYS A 512 7.16 -6.87 -4.60
N ALA A 513 6.37 -7.74 -3.97
CA ALA A 513 6.91 -8.76 -3.09
C ALA A 513 7.27 -10.05 -3.86
N PRO A 514 8.42 -10.69 -3.56
CA PRO A 514 8.79 -11.95 -4.19
C PRO A 514 7.86 -13.07 -3.74
N VAL A 515 7.34 -13.85 -4.70
CA VAL A 515 6.49 -15.03 -4.42
C VAL A 515 7.25 -16.36 -4.54
N THR A 516 8.53 -16.33 -4.93
CA THR A 516 9.36 -17.52 -5.18
C THR A 516 9.38 -18.49 -3.98
N GLU A 517 9.52 -17.97 -2.76
CA GLU A 517 9.51 -18.77 -1.54
C GLU A 517 8.13 -19.41 -1.27
N LEU A 518 7.04 -18.69 -1.57
CA LEU A 518 5.67 -19.20 -1.42
C LEU A 518 5.38 -20.32 -2.44
N VAL A 519 5.82 -20.15 -3.68
CA VAL A 519 5.70 -21.18 -4.72
C VAL A 519 6.48 -22.44 -4.32
N ARG A 520 7.72 -22.28 -3.84
CA ARG A 520 8.53 -23.41 -3.32
C ARG A 520 7.86 -24.10 -2.13
N LEU A 521 7.25 -23.33 -1.23
CA LEU A 521 6.49 -23.88 -0.10
C LEU A 521 5.30 -24.70 -0.58
N ARG A 522 4.51 -24.16 -1.51
CA ARG A 522 3.36 -24.86 -2.12
C ARG A 522 3.79 -26.18 -2.75
N ASP A 523 4.84 -26.17 -3.57
CA ASP A 523 5.32 -27.38 -4.26
C ASP A 523 5.83 -28.43 -3.25
N LYS A 524 6.47 -28.00 -2.16
CA LYS A 524 6.90 -28.88 -1.06
C LYS A 524 5.70 -29.53 -0.35
N ILE A 525 4.64 -28.76 -0.06
CA ILE A 525 3.42 -29.26 0.56
C ILE A 525 2.72 -30.25 -0.39
N ALA A 526 2.60 -29.93 -1.68
CA ALA A 526 2.00 -30.79 -2.69
C ALA A 526 2.71 -32.15 -2.77
N LYS A 527 4.05 -32.15 -2.80
CA LYS A 527 4.87 -33.38 -2.79
C LYS A 527 4.67 -34.23 -1.54
N LYS A 528 4.38 -33.61 -0.38
CA LYS A 528 4.07 -34.34 0.85
C LYS A 528 2.67 -34.93 0.84
N LYS A 529 1.69 -34.24 0.26
CA LYS A 529 0.31 -34.73 0.12
C LYS A 529 0.22 -36.01 -0.73
N THR A 530 1.11 -36.16 -1.72
CA THR A 530 1.11 -37.32 -2.63
C THR A 530 1.95 -38.50 -2.12
N ARG A 531 2.65 -38.35 -1.00
CA ARG A 531 3.38 -39.42 -0.32
C ARG A 531 2.55 -39.92 0.83
#